data_AF-A0A1F9YZI9-F1
#
_entry.id   AF-A0A1F9YZI9-F1
#
_cell.length_a   1.000
_cell.length_b   1.000
_cell.length_c   1.000
_cell.angle_alpha   90.00
_cell.angle_beta   90.00
_cell.angle_gamma   90.00
#
_symmetry.space_group_name_H-M   'P 1'
#
loop_
_entity.id
_entity.type
_entity.pdbx_description
1 polymer ?
#
loop_
_entity_poly.entity_id
_entity_poly.type
_entity_poly.pdbx_seq_one_letter_code
_entity_poly.pdbx_strand_id
1 'polypeptide(L)'
;MIIIIITLFLIAIVSYILVKFNKKKIEIRKHELIEKMIDNWQIPNHHNIGDYEAVVNNITSKSKKIIGFFLLSEFYFQKSDKTDLELKKLKDIYTEIIQKHVDFEKMDDILFKYGNMLFFDYFDFIESVKFYEKLITEFSNSKWLKVASARLKLIKSAYPNEEPALKKYALAEKYFEIQNFDKTIEYLKSILLMHPNTKLAGTACYFLGDIFFFKKSDYNTALTYYSQLVERAPSHRYSGNAQFKIGETYKKLNKINEAVIAYKSFLENYNDYQYTDYAQYYIAQCYEEQKDWHLAIRTYKLLISNYSDSIWTGIAFSKIKNLEKLIK
;
A
#
# COMPACT_ATOMS: atom_id res chain seq x y z
N MET A 1 24.02 45.48 58.20
CA MET A 1 23.17 45.60 56.99
C MET A 1 23.93 45.25 55.70
N ILE A 2 25.08 45.88 55.42
CA ILE A 2 25.89 45.60 54.21
C ILE A 2 26.35 44.13 54.14
N ILE A 3 26.84 43.56 55.25
CA ILE A 3 27.29 42.16 55.29
C ILE A 3 26.16 41.19 54.89
N ILE A 4 24.95 41.37 55.45
CA ILE A 4 23.78 40.53 55.15
C ILE A 4 23.39 40.59 53.66
N ILE A 5 23.46 41.78 53.06
CA ILE A 5 23.18 41.97 51.63
C ILE A 5 24.22 41.23 50.77
N ILE A 6 25.50 41.30 51.14
CA ILE A 6 26.58 40.58 50.45
C ILE A 6 26.40 39.06 50.60
N THR A 7 26.02 38.55 51.78
CA THR A 7 25.78 37.11 51.96
C THR A 7 24.59 36.63 51.13
N LEU A 8 23.48 37.37 51.12
CA LEU A 8 22.31 37.01 50.30
C LEU A 8 22.63 37.04 48.81
N PHE A 9 23.43 38.01 48.35
CA PHE A 9 23.87 38.08 46.96
C PHE A 9 24.80 36.90 46.58
N LEU A 10 25.73 36.52 47.46
CA LEU A 10 26.58 35.34 47.28
C LEU A 10 25.76 34.04 47.22
N ILE A 11 24.76 33.89 48.10
CA ILE A 11 23.85 32.73 48.09
C ILE A 11 23.06 32.67 46.78
N ALA A 12 22.59 33.81 46.27
CA ALA A 12 21.89 33.87 44.98
C ALA A 12 22.80 33.48 43.80
N ILE A 13 24.06 33.94 43.79
CA ILE A 13 25.05 33.56 42.78
C ILE A 13 25.34 32.06 42.83
N VAL A 14 25.60 31.51 44.02
CA VAL A 14 25.89 30.08 44.21
C VAL A 14 24.68 29.24 43.77
N SER A 15 23.47 29.65 44.14
CA SER A 15 22.23 28.97 43.72
C SER A 15 22.06 28.99 42.20
N TYR A 16 22.30 30.14 41.55
CA TYR A 16 22.26 30.26 40.09
C TYR A 16 23.30 29.36 39.40
N ILE A 17 24.53 29.32 39.90
CA ILE A 17 25.60 28.46 39.38
C ILE A 17 25.22 26.98 39.53
N LEU A 18 24.69 26.57 40.69
CA LEU A 18 24.25 25.19 40.94
C LEU A 18 23.12 24.76 39.99
N VAL A 19 22.13 25.63 39.76
CA VAL A 19 21.05 25.37 38.79
C VAL A 19 21.62 25.21 37.38
N LYS A 20 22.53 26.09 36.96
CA LYS A 20 23.17 26.01 35.63
C LYS A 20 24.03 24.75 35.48
N PHE A 21 24.78 24.37 36.52
CA PHE A 21 25.58 23.14 36.54
C PHE A 21 24.71 21.89 36.46
N ASN A 22 23.61 21.83 37.24
CA ASN A 22 22.67 20.73 37.20
C ASN A 22 21.98 20.61 35.83
N LYS A 23 21.57 21.73 35.21
CA LYS A 23 21.04 21.74 33.84
C LYS A 23 22.04 21.15 32.84
N LYS A 24 23.30 21.61 32.89
CA LYS A 24 24.37 21.08 32.02
C LYS A 24 24.59 19.59 32.22
N LYS A 25 24.58 19.10 33.46
CA LYS A 25 24.72 17.67 33.77
C LYS A 25 23.55 16.83 33.22
N ILE A 26 22.32 17.37 33.26
CA ILE A 26 21.14 16.73 32.68
C ILE A 26 21.27 16.67 31.15
N GLU A 27 21.68 17.76 30.50
CA GLU A 27 21.89 17.81 29.05
C GLU A 27 22.94 16.80 28.59
N ILE A 28 24.08 16.70 29.30
CA ILE A 28 25.13 15.71 29.01
C ILE A 28 24.57 14.29 29.09
N ARG A 29 23.82 13.96 30.15
CA ARG A 29 23.20 12.63 30.31
C ARG A 29 22.19 12.31 29.21
N LYS A 30 21.39 13.30 28.79
CA LYS A 30 20.45 13.13 27.67
C LYS A 30 21.19 12.87 26.36
N HIS A 31 22.26 13.63 26.11
CA HIS A 31 23.12 13.46 24.95
C HIS A 31 23.75 12.05 24.90
N GLU A 32 24.35 11.59 26.00
CA GLU A 32 24.90 10.24 26.13
C GLU A 32 23.85 9.14 25.90
N LEU A 33 22.63 9.34 26.43
CA LEU A 33 21.53 8.40 26.21
C LEU A 33 21.14 8.31 24.73
N ILE A 34 21.04 9.46 24.05
CA ILE A 34 20.69 9.50 22.62
C ILE A 34 21.81 8.88 21.77
N GLU A 35 23.07 9.17 22.05
CA GLU A 35 24.18 8.51 21.35
C GLU A 35 24.13 6.99 21.55
N LYS A 36 23.82 6.53 22.76
CA LYS A 36 23.64 5.09 23.03
C LYS A 36 22.45 4.51 22.27
N MET A 37 21.37 5.25 22.08
CA MET A 37 20.25 4.81 21.24
C MET A 37 20.69 4.65 19.78
N ILE A 38 21.46 5.61 19.25
CA ILE A 38 22.01 5.56 17.89
C ILE A 38 22.93 4.35 17.72
N ASP A 39 23.86 4.15 18.66
CA ASP A 39 24.79 3.03 18.63
C ASP A 39 24.06 1.66 18.67
N ASN A 40 22.89 1.61 19.30
CA ASN A 40 22.02 0.43 19.37
C ASN A 40 20.92 0.38 18.30
N TRP A 41 20.93 1.29 17.32
CA TRP A 41 19.91 1.37 16.26
C TRP A 41 18.47 1.50 16.78
N GLN A 42 18.29 2.20 17.89
CA GLN A 42 16.99 2.36 18.54
C GLN A 42 16.27 3.62 18.06
N ILE A 43 15.08 3.44 17.47
CA ILE A 43 14.22 4.53 16.99
C ILE A 43 13.79 5.41 18.19
N PRO A 44 13.85 6.76 18.06
CA PRO A 44 13.39 7.67 19.10
C PRO A 44 11.88 7.55 19.34
N ASN A 45 11.43 8.04 20.50
CA ASN A 45 10.01 8.09 20.83
C ASN A 45 9.52 9.55 20.89
N HIS A 46 8.21 9.75 21.00
CA HIS A 46 7.64 11.10 21.01
C HIS A 46 8.17 12.00 22.14
N HIS A 47 8.54 11.42 23.29
CA HIS A 47 8.95 12.19 24.46
C HIS A 47 10.35 12.80 24.33
N ASN A 48 11.22 12.19 23.52
CA ASN A 48 12.61 12.63 23.37
C ASN A 48 12.91 13.18 21.98
N ILE A 49 11.92 13.33 21.09
CA ILE A 49 12.18 13.68 19.69
C ILE A 49 12.93 15.01 19.52
N GLY A 50 12.55 16.06 20.26
CA GLY A 50 13.23 17.35 20.16
C GLY A 50 14.69 17.30 20.66
N ASP A 51 14.94 16.58 21.75
CA ASP A 51 16.30 16.35 22.25
C ASP A 51 17.11 15.52 21.24
N TYR A 52 16.49 14.50 20.64
CA TYR A 52 17.09 13.62 19.64
C TYR A 52 17.52 14.40 18.39
N GLU A 53 16.65 15.25 17.85
CA GLU A 53 16.96 16.15 16.74
C GLU A 53 18.16 17.05 17.05
N ALA A 54 18.16 17.68 18.23
CA ALA A 54 19.24 18.57 18.64
C ALA A 54 20.58 17.83 18.76
N VAL A 55 20.57 16.61 19.28
CA VAL A 55 21.79 15.79 19.37
C VAL A 55 22.27 15.37 18.00
N VAL A 56 21.42 14.76 17.17
CA VAL A 56 21.81 14.25 15.83
C VAL A 56 22.39 15.34 14.95
N ASN A 57 21.81 16.54 14.97
CA ASN A 57 22.30 17.67 14.18
C ASN A 57 23.73 18.10 14.55
N ASN A 58 24.11 17.92 15.82
CA ASN A 58 25.41 18.29 16.36
C ASN A 58 26.45 17.14 16.36
N ILE A 59 26.10 15.93 15.94
CA ILE A 59 27.05 14.82 15.83
C ILE A 59 28.10 15.15 14.76
N THR A 60 29.37 15.08 15.12
CA THR A 60 30.51 15.34 14.22
C THR A 60 30.92 14.08 13.45
N SER A 61 30.75 12.90 14.04
CA SER A 61 31.03 11.62 13.38
C SER A 61 30.04 11.37 12.25
N LYS A 62 30.54 11.31 11.00
CA LYS A 62 29.71 11.06 9.81
C LYS A 62 28.93 9.74 9.90
N SER A 63 29.55 8.68 10.41
CA SER A 63 28.93 7.35 10.53
C SER A 63 27.87 7.27 11.63
N LYS A 64 28.05 7.99 12.75
CA LYS A 64 26.97 8.09 13.75
C LYS A 64 25.84 9.00 13.28
N LYS A 65 26.18 10.13 12.65
CA LYS A 65 25.20 11.11 12.20
C LYS A 65 24.19 10.51 11.22
N ILE A 66 24.66 9.72 10.26
CA ILE A 66 23.78 9.05 9.31
C ILE A 66 22.83 8.05 9.96
N ILE A 67 23.30 7.25 10.93
CA ILE A 67 22.44 6.33 11.69
C ILE A 67 21.39 7.14 12.47
N GLY A 68 21.82 8.24 13.11
CA GLY A 68 20.93 9.17 13.80
C GLY A 68 19.82 9.72 12.89
N PHE A 69 20.19 10.18 11.69
CA PHE A 69 19.23 10.65 10.68
C PHE A 69 18.31 9.56 10.16
N PHE A 70 18.84 8.36 9.90
CA PHE A 70 18.02 7.22 9.48
C PHE A 70 16.94 6.92 10.53
N LEU A 71 17.32 6.77 11.80
CA LEU A 71 16.38 6.49 12.90
C LEU A 71 15.36 7.62 13.10
N LEU A 72 15.78 8.88 12.94
CA LEU A 72 14.88 10.03 12.97
C LEU A 72 13.87 9.98 11.81
N SER A 73 14.33 9.58 10.61
CA SER A 73 13.46 9.39 9.45
C SER A 73 12.46 8.26 9.66
N GLU A 74 12.86 7.16 10.30
CA GLU A 74 11.94 6.06 10.65
C GLU A 74 10.84 6.52 11.59
N PHE A 75 11.19 7.29 12.63
CA PHE A 75 10.21 7.85 13.55
C PHE A 75 9.17 8.69 12.81
N TYR A 76 9.61 9.63 11.97
CA TYR A 76 8.68 10.46 11.21
C TYR A 76 7.86 9.62 10.22
N PHE A 77 8.49 8.68 9.51
CA PHE A 77 7.83 7.84 8.52
C PHE A 77 6.65 7.07 9.13
N GLN A 78 6.79 6.53 10.34
CA GLN A 78 5.74 5.78 11.05
C GLN A 78 4.52 6.63 11.45
N LYS A 79 4.67 7.96 11.53
CA LYS A 79 3.57 8.86 11.90
C LYS A 79 2.56 9.01 10.75
N SER A 80 1.30 8.71 10.96
CA SER A 80 0.25 8.83 9.93
C SER A 80 -0.14 10.28 9.62
N ASP A 81 -0.04 11.18 10.59
CA ASP A 81 -0.49 12.57 10.59
C ASP A 81 0.70 13.55 10.73
N LYS A 82 1.63 13.50 9.76
CA LYS A 82 2.75 14.42 9.72
C LYS A 82 2.26 15.85 9.43
N THR A 83 2.75 16.81 10.20
CA THR A 83 2.62 18.24 9.91
C THR A 83 3.52 18.63 8.75
N ASP A 84 3.24 19.77 8.10
CA ASP A 84 4.09 20.31 7.02
C ASP A 84 5.54 20.52 7.47
N LEU A 85 5.74 20.92 8.73
CA LEU A 85 7.08 21.06 9.32
C LEU A 85 7.80 19.71 9.43
N GLU A 86 7.11 18.66 9.86
CA GLU A 86 7.68 17.31 9.96
C GLU A 86 7.97 16.71 8.59
N LEU A 87 7.11 16.95 7.59
CA LEU A 87 7.36 16.57 6.20
C LEU A 87 8.60 17.27 5.65
N LYS A 88 8.76 18.57 5.90
CA LYS A 88 9.96 19.32 5.50
C LYS A 88 11.22 18.76 6.15
N LYS A 89 11.19 18.52 7.47
CA LYS A 89 12.31 17.90 8.19
C LYS A 89 12.69 16.54 7.60
N LEU A 90 11.68 15.70 7.31
CA LEU A 90 11.89 14.39 6.70
C LEU A 90 12.50 14.50 5.29
N LYS A 91 12.05 15.48 4.48
CA LYS A 91 12.61 15.80 3.16
C LYS A 91 14.08 16.22 3.26
N ASP A 92 14.42 17.07 4.21
CA ASP A 92 15.79 17.55 4.44
C ASP A 92 16.70 16.38 4.85
N ILE A 93 16.23 15.51 5.75
CA ILE A 93 16.95 14.30 6.18
C ILE A 93 17.24 13.37 5.00
N TYR A 94 16.22 13.00 4.21
CA TYR A 94 16.41 12.12 3.06
C TYR A 94 17.37 12.71 2.03
N THR A 95 17.26 14.02 1.78
CA THR A 95 18.14 14.73 0.86
C THR A 95 19.59 14.70 1.35
N GLU A 96 19.83 14.94 2.64
CA GLU A 96 21.16 14.88 3.23
C GLU A 96 21.78 13.48 3.15
N ILE A 97 21.02 12.43 3.48
CA ILE A 97 21.50 11.04 3.38
C ILE A 97 21.91 10.71 1.94
N ILE A 98 21.03 10.99 0.97
CA ILE A 98 21.27 10.66 -0.44
C ILE A 98 22.46 11.42 -1.02
N GLN A 99 22.65 12.68 -0.65
CA GLN A 99 23.72 13.51 -1.21
C GLN A 99 25.08 13.29 -0.53
N LYS A 100 25.11 13.09 0.79
CA LYS A 100 26.35 13.06 1.56
C LYS A 100 26.80 11.65 1.97
N HIS A 101 25.93 10.65 1.81
CA HIS A 101 26.16 9.30 2.31
C HIS A 101 25.74 8.21 1.32
N VAL A 102 26.32 8.25 0.12
CA VAL A 102 25.94 7.39 -1.01
C VAL A 102 26.06 5.90 -0.71
N ASP A 103 27.04 5.49 0.10
CA ASP A 103 27.33 4.08 0.42
C ASP A 103 26.54 3.54 1.63
N PHE A 104 25.46 4.21 2.05
CA PHE A 104 24.70 3.76 3.20
C PHE A 104 24.00 2.44 2.94
N GLU A 105 24.13 1.49 3.88
CA GLU A 105 23.55 0.15 3.74
C GLU A 105 22.02 0.10 3.63
N LYS A 106 21.30 1.16 4.05
CA LYS A 106 19.85 1.30 3.91
C LYS A 106 19.44 2.29 2.81
N MET A 107 20.32 2.57 1.85
CA MET A 107 20.03 3.55 0.79
C MET A 107 18.80 3.16 -0.02
N ASP A 108 18.55 1.87 -0.24
CA ASP A 108 17.36 1.39 -0.95
C ASP A 108 16.05 1.72 -0.20
N ASP A 109 16.02 1.49 1.12
CA ASP A 109 14.93 1.90 2.01
C ASP A 109 14.70 3.42 1.96
N ILE A 110 15.77 4.23 1.99
CA ILE A 110 15.70 5.69 1.92
C ILE A 110 15.12 6.17 0.58
N LEU A 111 15.62 5.65 -0.54
CA LEU A 111 15.14 6.00 -1.88
C LEU A 111 13.65 5.67 -2.03
N PHE A 112 13.23 4.48 -1.60
CA PHE A 112 11.83 4.09 -1.65
C PHE A 112 10.94 4.99 -0.79
N LYS A 113 11.32 5.24 0.47
CA LYS A 113 10.54 6.05 1.40
C LYS A 113 10.46 7.50 0.98
N TYR A 114 11.53 8.07 0.42
CA TYR A 114 11.50 9.42 -0.13
C TYR A 114 10.59 9.50 -1.36
N GLY A 115 10.71 8.55 -2.29
CA GLY A 115 9.79 8.45 -3.43
C GLY A 115 8.32 8.39 -2.99
N ASN A 116 8.01 7.57 -1.98
CA ASN A 116 6.65 7.47 -1.43
C ASN A 116 6.18 8.75 -0.74
N MET A 117 7.04 9.43 0.02
CA MET A 117 6.68 10.71 0.63
C MET A 117 6.34 11.75 -0.44
N LEU A 118 7.13 11.81 -1.52
CA LEU A 118 6.84 12.70 -2.64
C LEU A 118 5.52 12.32 -3.33
N PHE A 119 5.25 11.03 -3.49
CA PHE A 119 4.04 10.51 -4.12
C PHE A 119 2.77 10.78 -3.29
N PHE A 120 2.79 10.49 -1.99
CA PHE A 120 1.59 10.50 -1.13
C PHE A 120 1.36 11.80 -0.37
N ASP A 121 2.44 12.51 -0.01
CA ASP A 121 2.33 13.69 0.85
C ASP A 121 2.50 14.99 0.06
N TYR A 122 3.45 15.02 -0.90
CA TYR A 122 3.66 16.20 -1.75
C TYR A 122 2.89 16.15 -3.08
N PHE A 123 2.44 14.97 -3.52
CA PHE A 123 1.94 14.72 -4.86
C PHE A 123 2.91 15.18 -5.98
N ASP A 124 4.22 15.13 -5.70
CA ASP A 124 5.27 15.39 -6.68
C ASP A 124 5.67 14.08 -7.36
N PHE A 125 4.80 13.63 -8.25
CA PHE A 125 4.95 12.35 -8.91
C PHE A 125 6.17 12.31 -9.84
N ILE A 126 6.51 13.43 -10.50
CA ILE A 126 7.66 13.51 -11.38
C ILE A 126 8.97 13.42 -10.59
N GLU A 127 9.07 14.11 -9.45
CA GLU A 127 10.22 13.98 -8.58
C GLU A 127 10.32 12.56 -7.99
N SER A 128 9.19 11.95 -7.63
CA SER A 128 9.16 10.57 -7.09
C SER A 128 9.73 9.53 -8.07
N VAL A 129 9.53 9.71 -9.39
CA VAL A 129 10.05 8.80 -10.44
C VAL A 129 11.56 8.67 -10.36
N LYS A 130 12.29 9.76 -10.10
CA LYS A 130 13.75 9.76 -10.02
C LYS A 130 14.25 8.77 -8.97
N PHE A 131 13.59 8.73 -7.82
CA PHE A 131 13.99 7.86 -6.71
C PHE A 131 13.61 6.41 -6.96
N TYR A 132 12.44 6.14 -7.54
CA TYR A 132 12.06 4.78 -7.92
C TYR A 132 12.94 4.21 -9.03
N GLU A 133 13.29 5.03 -10.03
CA GLU A 133 14.21 4.60 -11.10
C GLU A 133 15.58 4.30 -10.54
N LYS A 134 16.17 5.22 -9.75
CA LYS A 134 17.45 5.02 -9.09
C LYS A 134 17.48 3.73 -8.27
N LEU A 135 16.45 3.50 -7.45
CA LEU A 135 16.27 2.29 -6.66
C LEU A 135 16.29 1.03 -7.53
N ILE A 136 15.54 1.02 -8.64
CA ILE A 136 15.44 -0.15 -9.52
C ILE A 136 16.74 -0.42 -10.27
N THR A 137 17.45 0.61 -10.71
CA THR A 137 18.71 0.46 -11.44
C THR A 137 19.89 0.08 -10.55
N GLU A 138 19.97 0.62 -9.34
CA GLU A 138 21.16 0.46 -8.49
C GLU A 138 21.01 -0.67 -7.45
N PHE A 139 19.79 -1.07 -7.09
CA PHE A 139 19.53 -2.01 -5.98
C PHE A 139 18.69 -3.22 -6.43
N SER A 140 19.27 -4.05 -7.31
CA SER A 140 18.61 -5.23 -7.90
C SER A 140 18.15 -6.32 -6.91
N ASN A 141 18.60 -6.27 -5.65
CA ASN A 141 18.18 -7.17 -4.57
C ASN A 141 17.22 -6.52 -3.57
N SER A 142 16.77 -5.28 -3.79
CA SER A 142 15.90 -4.59 -2.85
C SER A 142 14.51 -5.22 -2.77
N LYS A 143 13.98 -5.35 -1.56
CA LYS A 143 12.60 -5.79 -1.32
C LYS A 143 11.54 -4.88 -1.96
N TRP A 144 11.90 -3.64 -2.27
CA TRP A 144 10.99 -2.62 -2.79
C TRP A 144 10.79 -2.65 -4.30
N LEU A 145 11.57 -3.44 -5.04
CA LEU A 145 11.58 -3.41 -6.51
C LEU A 145 10.19 -3.61 -7.13
N LYS A 146 9.42 -4.56 -6.61
CA LYS A 146 8.06 -4.83 -7.11
C LYS A 146 7.14 -3.62 -6.92
N VAL A 147 7.19 -2.98 -5.75
CA VAL A 147 6.34 -1.83 -5.43
C VAL A 147 6.78 -0.60 -6.20
N ALA A 148 8.08 -0.30 -6.22
CA ALA A 148 8.64 0.81 -6.99
C ALA A 148 8.33 0.68 -8.49
N SER A 149 8.45 -0.52 -9.06
CA SER A 149 8.11 -0.77 -10.46
C SER A 149 6.61 -0.55 -10.73
N ALA A 150 5.74 -0.96 -9.80
CA ALA A 150 4.32 -0.71 -9.90
C ALA A 150 3.99 0.79 -9.84
N ARG A 151 4.66 1.55 -8.94
CA ARG A 151 4.53 3.01 -8.85
C ARG A 151 4.99 3.70 -10.13
N LEU A 152 6.14 3.31 -10.69
CA LEU A 152 6.60 3.83 -11.97
C LEU A 152 5.62 3.56 -13.10
N LYS A 153 5.12 2.33 -13.23
CA LYS A 153 4.13 1.99 -14.24
C LYS A 153 2.85 2.81 -14.09
N LEU A 154 2.38 2.99 -12.85
CA LEU A 154 1.22 3.82 -12.54
C LEU A 154 1.43 5.27 -12.97
N ILE A 155 2.52 5.91 -12.53
CA ILE A 155 2.84 7.30 -12.86
C ILE A 155 2.98 7.46 -14.37
N LYS A 156 3.77 6.61 -15.04
CA LYS A 156 3.97 6.65 -16.51
C LYS A 156 2.67 6.46 -17.29
N SER A 157 1.71 5.70 -16.75
CA SER A 157 0.42 5.47 -17.40
C SER A 157 -0.57 6.62 -17.25
N ALA A 158 -0.44 7.41 -16.18
CA ALA A 158 -1.34 8.51 -15.83
C ALA A 158 -0.77 9.88 -16.25
N TYR A 159 0.54 10.08 -16.24
CA TYR A 159 1.14 11.38 -16.55
C TYR A 159 1.29 11.65 -18.04
N PRO A 160 1.14 12.92 -18.48
CA PRO A 160 0.65 14.08 -17.71
C PRO A 160 -0.88 14.20 -17.68
N ASN A 161 -1.60 13.40 -18.47
CA ASN A 161 -3.00 13.67 -18.83
C ASN A 161 -4.03 13.33 -17.73
N GLU A 162 -3.68 12.46 -16.78
CA GLU A 162 -4.56 11.95 -15.72
C GLU A 162 -4.07 12.32 -14.30
N GLU A 163 -3.18 13.31 -14.16
CA GLU A 163 -2.64 13.73 -12.85
C GLU A 163 -3.73 13.99 -11.77
N PRO A 164 -4.83 14.71 -12.05
CA PRO A 164 -5.87 14.93 -11.04
C PRO A 164 -6.54 13.64 -10.56
N ALA A 165 -6.69 12.64 -11.44
CA ALA A 165 -7.19 11.32 -11.08
C ALA A 165 -6.15 10.56 -10.24
N LEU A 166 -4.87 10.69 -10.57
CA LEU A 166 -3.79 10.04 -9.83
C LEU A 166 -3.67 10.57 -8.39
N LYS A 167 -3.85 11.89 -8.16
CA LYS A 167 -3.90 12.46 -6.80
C LYS A 167 -4.99 11.83 -5.95
N LYS A 168 -6.20 11.69 -6.51
CA LYS A 168 -7.32 11.04 -5.82
C LYS A 168 -7.06 9.57 -5.58
N TYR A 169 -6.44 8.87 -6.54
CA TYR A 169 -6.07 7.48 -6.38
C TYR A 169 -5.02 7.29 -5.26
N ALA A 170 -4.00 8.14 -5.22
CA ALA A 170 -2.98 8.15 -4.17
C ALA A 170 -3.61 8.41 -2.77
N LEU A 171 -4.58 9.32 -2.69
CA LEU A 171 -5.37 9.53 -1.46
C LEU A 171 -6.19 8.29 -1.08
N ALA A 172 -6.85 7.66 -2.05
CA ALA A 172 -7.62 6.44 -1.81
C ALA A 172 -6.72 5.30 -1.27
N GLU A 173 -5.53 5.10 -1.85
CA GLU A 173 -4.52 4.16 -1.37
C GLU A 173 -4.08 4.50 0.06
N LYS A 174 -3.75 5.77 0.35
CA LYS A 174 -3.34 6.22 1.69
C LYS A 174 -4.38 5.89 2.76
N TYR A 175 -5.66 6.10 2.47
CA TYR A 175 -6.75 5.76 3.39
C TYR A 175 -7.03 4.26 3.46
N PHE A 176 -6.78 3.51 2.38
CA PHE A 176 -6.95 2.06 2.36
C PHE A 176 -5.92 1.37 3.26
N GLU A 177 -4.67 1.85 3.26
CA GLU A 177 -3.59 1.32 4.12
C GLU A 177 -3.93 1.43 5.61
N ILE A 178 -4.59 2.51 6.03
CA ILE A 178 -5.09 2.67 7.41
C ILE A 178 -6.49 2.09 7.61
N GLN A 179 -6.96 1.26 6.68
CA GLN A 179 -8.27 0.58 6.69
C GLN A 179 -9.49 1.51 6.80
N ASN A 180 -9.33 2.79 6.45
CA ASN A 180 -10.43 3.74 6.40
C ASN A 180 -11.19 3.59 5.06
N PHE A 181 -11.98 2.52 4.95
CA PHE A 181 -12.69 2.18 3.73
C PHE A 181 -13.69 3.25 3.29
N ASP A 182 -14.27 4.01 4.22
CA ASP A 182 -15.25 5.04 3.86
C ASP A 182 -14.59 6.19 3.10
N LYS A 183 -13.44 6.68 3.55
CA LYS A 183 -12.64 7.66 2.80
C LYS A 183 -12.05 7.09 1.53
N THR A 184 -11.62 5.82 1.52
CA THR A 184 -11.19 5.16 0.28
C THR A 184 -12.31 5.17 -0.76
N ILE A 185 -13.53 4.76 -0.37
CA ILE A 185 -14.71 4.77 -1.25
C ILE A 185 -14.99 6.19 -1.75
N GLU A 186 -14.93 7.20 -0.88
CA GLU A 186 -15.13 8.61 -1.24
C GLU A 186 -14.18 9.04 -2.37
N TYR A 187 -12.87 8.84 -2.20
CA TYR A 187 -11.89 9.23 -3.20
C TYR A 187 -12.02 8.42 -4.50
N LEU A 188 -12.27 7.11 -4.43
CA LEU A 188 -12.48 6.29 -5.64
C LEU A 188 -13.73 6.73 -6.40
N LYS A 189 -14.86 6.97 -5.73
CA LYS A 189 -16.07 7.52 -6.35
C LYS A 189 -15.82 8.89 -6.98
N SER A 190 -14.98 9.71 -6.35
CA SER A 190 -14.61 11.03 -6.88
C SER A 190 -13.82 10.95 -8.20
N ILE A 191 -13.08 9.85 -8.44
CA ILE A 191 -12.43 9.59 -9.74
C ILE A 191 -13.49 9.28 -10.79
N LEU A 192 -14.47 8.42 -10.47
CA LEU A 192 -15.54 8.07 -11.40
C LEU A 192 -16.40 9.27 -11.79
N LEU A 193 -16.62 10.20 -10.86
CA LEU A 193 -17.42 11.39 -11.11
C LEU A 193 -16.69 12.45 -11.94
N MET A 194 -15.43 12.74 -11.59
CA MET A 194 -14.70 13.88 -12.15
C MET A 194 -13.75 13.50 -13.29
N HIS A 195 -13.35 12.23 -13.38
CA HIS A 195 -12.37 11.72 -14.35
C HIS A 195 -12.82 10.40 -15.01
N PRO A 196 -14.07 10.30 -15.51
CA PRO A 196 -14.69 9.03 -15.91
C PRO A 196 -13.98 8.29 -17.06
N ASN A 197 -13.23 9.01 -17.90
CA ASN A 197 -12.60 8.45 -19.10
C ASN A 197 -11.13 8.05 -18.89
N THR A 198 -10.63 8.13 -17.65
CA THR A 198 -9.25 7.79 -17.31
C THR A 198 -9.07 6.28 -17.11
N LYS A 199 -7.86 5.75 -17.30
CA LYS A 199 -7.56 4.35 -16.91
C LYS A 199 -7.78 4.15 -15.41
N LEU A 200 -7.53 5.19 -14.62
CA LEU A 200 -7.79 5.19 -13.19
C LEU A 200 -9.28 5.06 -12.83
N ALA A 201 -10.21 5.48 -13.69
CA ALA A 201 -11.64 5.22 -13.46
C ALA A 201 -11.95 3.72 -13.52
N GLY A 202 -11.38 2.99 -14.50
CA GLY A 202 -11.51 1.53 -14.55
C GLY A 202 -10.89 0.85 -13.34
N THR A 203 -9.73 1.32 -12.90
CA THR A 203 -9.09 0.87 -11.66
C THR A 203 -9.95 1.15 -10.42
N ALA A 204 -10.57 2.32 -10.34
CA ALA A 204 -11.45 2.69 -9.23
C ALA A 204 -12.71 1.82 -9.18
N CYS A 205 -13.33 1.51 -10.33
CA CYS A 205 -14.44 0.56 -10.39
C CYS A 205 -14.04 -0.81 -9.81
N TYR A 206 -12.89 -1.35 -10.22
CA TYR A 206 -12.42 -2.64 -9.71
C TYR A 206 -12.27 -2.64 -8.18
N PHE A 207 -11.57 -1.66 -7.62
CA PHE A 207 -11.34 -1.59 -6.18
C PHE A 207 -12.61 -1.27 -5.37
N LEU A 208 -13.52 -0.46 -5.91
CA LEU A 208 -14.84 -0.28 -5.30
C LEU A 208 -15.59 -1.60 -5.26
N GLY A 209 -15.59 -2.37 -6.36
CA GLY A 209 -16.14 -3.72 -6.40
C GLY A 209 -15.58 -4.62 -5.31
N ASP A 210 -14.24 -4.67 -5.16
CA ASP A 210 -13.57 -5.48 -4.13
C ASP A 210 -13.97 -5.05 -2.72
N ILE A 211 -14.00 -3.73 -2.44
CA ILE A 211 -14.38 -3.22 -1.12
C ILE A 211 -15.83 -3.60 -0.79
N PHE A 212 -16.76 -3.39 -1.72
CA PHE A 212 -18.16 -3.74 -1.48
C PHE A 212 -18.37 -5.25 -1.34
N PHE A 213 -17.66 -6.07 -2.12
CA PHE A 213 -17.73 -7.52 -2.05
C PHE A 213 -17.16 -8.08 -0.75
N PHE A 214 -15.94 -7.69 -0.37
CA PHE A 214 -15.20 -8.32 0.73
C PHE A 214 -15.36 -7.64 2.08
N LYS A 215 -15.54 -6.31 2.11
CA LYS A 215 -15.60 -5.54 3.38
C LYS A 215 -17.00 -5.16 3.79
N LYS A 216 -17.88 -4.87 2.84
CA LYS A 216 -19.27 -4.49 3.11
C LYS A 216 -20.26 -5.64 2.91
N SER A 217 -19.86 -6.72 2.21
CA SER A 217 -20.74 -7.81 1.79
C SER A 217 -21.99 -7.34 1.01
N ASP A 218 -21.90 -6.17 0.38
CA ASP A 218 -22.94 -5.62 -0.47
C ASP A 218 -22.66 -6.05 -1.91
N TYR A 219 -23.15 -7.24 -2.22
CA TYR A 219 -22.91 -7.88 -3.50
C TYR A 219 -23.61 -7.18 -4.67
N ASN A 220 -24.72 -6.46 -4.44
CA ASN A 220 -25.38 -5.71 -5.51
C ASN A 220 -24.55 -4.49 -5.92
N THR A 221 -24.01 -3.76 -4.94
CA THR A 221 -23.11 -2.63 -5.23
C THR A 221 -21.79 -3.12 -5.83
N ALA A 222 -21.24 -4.24 -5.34
CA ALA A 222 -20.06 -4.84 -5.94
C ALA A 222 -20.28 -5.21 -7.42
N LEU A 223 -21.40 -5.88 -7.72
CA LEU A 223 -21.80 -6.25 -9.07
C LEU A 223 -21.87 -5.00 -9.97
N THR A 224 -22.47 -3.92 -9.48
CA THR A 224 -22.60 -2.66 -10.22
C THR A 224 -21.24 -2.13 -10.68
N TYR A 225 -20.25 -2.09 -9.78
CA TYR A 225 -18.92 -1.56 -10.11
C TYR A 225 -18.11 -2.49 -11.01
N TYR A 226 -18.18 -3.80 -10.81
CA TYR A 226 -17.51 -4.73 -11.72
C TYR A 226 -18.12 -4.68 -13.13
N SER A 227 -19.45 -4.67 -13.25
CA SER A 227 -20.12 -4.53 -14.55
C SER A 227 -19.78 -3.22 -15.23
N GLN A 228 -19.78 -2.10 -14.49
CA GLN A 228 -19.39 -0.80 -15.04
C GLN A 228 -17.97 -0.81 -15.63
N LEU A 229 -17.02 -1.52 -15.02
CA LEU A 229 -15.67 -1.67 -15.56
C LEU A 229 -15.69 -2.45 -16.88
N VAL A 230 -16.31 -3.63 -16.89
CA VAL A 230 -16.35 -4.49 -18.09
C VAL A 230 -17.03 -3.78 -19.26
N GLU A 231 -18.15 -3.10 -19.01
CA GLU A 231 -18.93 -2.41 -20.03
C GLU A 231 -18.19 -1.20 -20.62
N ARG A 232 -17.55 -0.39 -19.77
CA ARG A 232 -16.93 0.87 -20.21
C ARG A 232 -15.50 0.73 -20.68
N ALA A 233 -14.78 -0.28 -20.19
CA ALA A 233 -13.37 -0.45 -20.49
C ALA A 233 -13.01 -1.95 -20.60
N PRO A 234 -13.57 -2.69 -21.58
CA PRO A 234 -13.34 -4.14 -21.71
C PRO A 234 -11.86 -4.53 -21.90
N SER A 235 -11.03 -3.64 -22.43
CA SER A 235 -9.58 -3.86 -22.59
C SER A 235 -8.74 -3.42 -21.37
N HIS A 236 -9.37 -2.93 -20.29
CA HIS A 236 -8.65 -2.55 -19.08
C HIS A 236 -8.02 -3.77 -18.41
N ARG A 237 -6.84 -3.59 -17.80
CA ARG A 237 -6.04 -4.66 -17.17
C ARG A 237 -6.75 -5.46 -16.06
N TYR A 238 -7.92 -4.99 -15.60
CA TYR A 238 -8.73 -5.64 -14.57
C TYR A 238 -10.07 -6.14 -15.11
N SER A 239 -10.39 -5.95 -16.39
CA SER A 239 -11.70 -6.30 -16.92
C SER A 239 -11.94 -7.80 -16.96
N GLY A 240 -10.92 -8.61 -17.28
CA GLY A 240 -11.01 -10.06 -17.12
C GLY A 240 -11.28 -10.48 -15.67
N ASN A 241 -10.51 -9.95 -14.71
CA ASN A 241 -10.75 -10.19 -13.28
C ASN A 241 -12.15 -9.73 -12.83
N ALA A 242 -12.61 -8.57 -13.30
CA ALA A 242 -13.93 -8.05 -12.99
C ALA A 242 -15.04 -8.94 -13.56
N GLN A 243 -14.89 -9.42 -14.80
CA GLN A 243 -15.85 -10.34 -15.43
C GLN A 243 -15.95 -11.66 -14.65
N PHE A 244 -14.82 -12.19 -14.18
CA PHE A 244 -14.81 -13.34 -13.29
C PHE A 244 -15.51 -13.04 -11.95
N LYS A 245 -15.21 -11.88 -11.35
CA LYS A 245 -15.84 -11.41 -10.10
C LYS A 245 -17.34 -11.20 -10.24
N ILE A 246 -17.85 -10.82 -11.41
CA ILE A 246 -19.29 -10.76 -11.69
C ILE A 246 -19.93 -12.14 -11.49
N GLY A 247 -19.32 -13.20 -12.01
CA GLY A 247 -19.76 -14.58 -11.78
C GLY A 247 -19.75 -14.97 -10.30
N GLU A 248 -18.68 -14.66 -9.57
CA GLU A 248 -18.60 -14.90 -8.12
C GLU A 248 -19.68 -14.12 -7.35
N THR A 249 -19.95 -12.89 -7.77
CA THR A 249 -20.94 -12.02 -7.17
C THR A 249 -22.36 -12.52 -7.39
N TYR A 250 -22.68 -13.00 -8.60
CA TYR A 250 -23.97 -13.65 -8.86
C TYR A 250 -24.15 -14.92 -8.03
N LYS A 251 -23.10 -15.74 -7.83
CA LYS A 251 -23.16 -16.88 -6.89
C LYS A 251 -23.49 -16.43 -5.47
N LYS A 252 -22.84 -15.37 -4.97
CA LYS A 252 -23.12 -14.81 -3.63
C LYS A 252 -24.55 -14.27 -3.50
N LEU A 253 -25.14 -13.80 -4.59
CA LEU A 253 -26.54 -13.38 -4.67
C LEU A 253 -27.53 -14.55 -4.88
N ASN A 254 -27.06 -15.80 -4.88
CA ASN A 254 -27.84 -17.00 -5.19
C ASN A 254 -28.51 -16.96 -6.59
N LYS A 255 -27.92 -16.20 -7.52
CA LYS A 255 -28.35 -16.04 -8.91
C LYS A 255 -27.53 -16.97 -9.80
N ILE A 256 -27.78 -18.27 -9.68
CA ILE A 256 -26.88 -19.30 -10.21
C ILE A 256 -26.86 -19.33 -11.75
N ASN A 257 -27.98 -19.03 -12.41
CA ASN A 257 -28.03 -18.95 -13.87
C ASN A 257 -27.18 -17.80 -14.41
N GLU A 258 -27.29 -16.63 -13.79
CA GLU A 258 -26.53 -15.43 -14.14
C GLU A 258 -25.03 -15.62 -13.86
N ALA A 259 -24.68 -16.37 -12.80
CA ALA A 259 -23.29 -16.75 -12.54
C ALA A 259 -22.71 -17.60 -13.68
N VAL A 260 -23.45 -18.61 -14.16
CA VAL A 260 -23.03 -19.43 -15.32
C VAL A 260 -22.80 -18.57 -16.56
N ILE A 261 -23.73 -17.65 -16.86
CA ILE A 261 -23.61 -16.74 -18.00
C ILE A 261 -22.36 -15.87 -17.88
N ALA A 262 -22.13 -15.28 -16.70
CA ALA A 262 -20.98 -14.42 -16.45
C ALA A 262 -19.64 -15.17 -16.60
N TYR A 263 -19.53 -16.39 -16.06
CA TYR A 263 -18.32 -17.20 -16.22
C TYR A 263 -18.10 -17.67 -17.66
N LYS A 264 -19.16 -18.01 -18.41
CA LYS A 264 -19.03 -18.31 -19.84
C LYS A 264 -18.53 -17.10 -20.62
N SER A 265 -19.10 -15.92 -20.34
CA SER A 265 -18.62 -14.67 -20.94
C SER A 265 -17.16 -14.36 -20.58
N PHE A 266 -16.70 -14.72 -19.38
CA PHE A 266 -15.28 -14.67 -19.02
C PHE A 266 -14.44 -15.58 -19.93
N LEU A 267 -14.83 -16.85 -20.07
CA LEU A 267 -14.13 -17.82 -20.92
C LEU A 267 -14.13 -17.44 -22.41
N GLU A 268 -15.17 -16.76 -22.88
CA GLU A 268 -15.28 -16.33 -24.28
C GLU A 268 -14.40 -15.11 -24.55
N ASN A 269 -14.48 -14.09 -23.69
CA ASN A 269 -13.87 -12.78 -23.97
C ASN A 269 -12.47 -12.59 -23.35
N TYR A 270 -12.09 -13.44 -22.40
CA TYR A 270 -10.83 -13.33 -21.63
C TYR A 270 -10.14 -14.71 -21.50
N ASN A 271 -10.13 -15.50 -22.59
CA ASN A 271 -9.58 -16.87 -22.61
C ASN A 271 -8.07 -16.99 -22.33
N ASP A 272 -7.34 -15.88 -22.38
CA ASP A 272 -5.90 -15.78 -22.09
C ASP A 272 -5.61 -15.32 -20.66
N TYR A 273 -6.64 -14.94 -19.89
CA TYR A 273 -6.48 -14.51 -18.51
C TYR A 273 -6.24 -15.70 -17.56
N GLN A 274 -5.56 -15.40 -16.45
CA GLN A 274 -5.55 -16.30 -15.29
C GLN A 274 -7.00 -16.57 -14.85
N TYR A 275 -7.28 -17.76 -14.32
CA TYR A 275 -8.60 -18.22 -13.81
C TYR A 275 -9.56 -18.87 -14.82
N THR A 276 -9.15 -19.17 -16.05
CA THR A 276 -10.00 -19.89 -17.02
C THR A 276 -10.37 -21.29 -16.57
N ASP A 277 -9.45 -22.02 -15.94
CA ASP A 277 -9.73 -23.30 -15.29
C ASP A 277 -10.69 -23.15 -14.09
N TYR A 278 -10.53 -22.10 -13.27
CA TYR A 278 -11.45 -21.80 -12.16
C TYR A 278 -12.86 -21.49 -12.66
N ALA A 279 -12.98 -20.71 -13.75
CA ALA A 279 -14.29 -20.36 -14.32
C ALA A 279 -14.99 -21.61 -14.85
N GLN A 280 -14.26 -22.48 -15.56
CA GLN A 280 -14.79 -23.76 -16.03
C GLN A 280 -15.25 -24.65 -14.86
N TYR A 281 -14.47 -24.71 -13.79
CA TYR A 281 -14.84 -25.41 -12.56
C TYR A 281 -16.10 -24.83 -11.91
N TYR A 282 -16.20 -23.50 -11.77
CA TYR A 282 -17.34 -22.84 -11.14
C TYR A 282 -18.62 -22.94 -11.97
N ILE A 283 -18.55 -22.99 -13.30
CA ILE A 283 -19.71 -23.32 -14.13
C ILE A 283 -20.24 -24.72 -13.79
N ALA A 284 -19.35 -25.72 -13.65
CA ALA A 284 -19.74 -27.07 -13.31
C ALA A 284 -20.38 -27.15 -11.91
N GLN A 285 -19.81 -26.43 -10.94
CA GLN A 285 -20.41 -26.31 -9.61
C GLN A 285 -21.79 -25.64 -9.64
N CYS A 286 -21.98 -24.59 -10.45
CA CYS A 286 -23.29 -23.95 -10.59
C CYS A 286 -24.34 -24.94 -11.13
N TYR A 287 -24.00 -25.76 -12.12
CA TYR A 287 -24.90 -26.82 -12.60
C TYR A 287 -25.16 -27.89 -11.53
N GLU A 288 -24.16 -28.22 -10.72
CA GLU A 288 -24.33 -29.12 -9.57
C GLU A 288 -25.29 -28.54 -8.53
N GLU A 289 -25.16 -27.25 -8.19
CA GLU A 289 -26.06 -26.53 -7.28
C GLU A 289 -27.51 -26.51 -7.80
N GLN A 290 -27.68 -26.45 -9.13
CA GLN A 290 -28.99 -26.54 -9.81
C GLN A 290 -29.52 -27.97 -9.95
N LYS A 291 -28.74 -28.98 -9.57
CA LYS A 291 -29.03 -30.41 -9.78
C LYS A 291 -29.12 -30.82 -11.24
N ASP A 292 -28.55 -30.04 -12.16
CA ASP A 292 -28.36 -30.46 -13.54
C ASP A 292 -27.09 -31.32 -13.65
N TRP A 293 -27.23 -32.57 -13.23
CA TRP A 293 -26.11 -33.52 -13.14
C TRP A 293 -25.46 -33.77 -14.50
N HIS A 294 -26.25 -33.79 -15.57
CA HIS A 294 -25.74 -34.01 -16.93
C HIS A 294 -24.85 -32.85 -17.37
N LEU A 295 -25.29 -31.60 -17.21
CA LEU A 295 -24.47 -30.43 -17.54
C LEU A 295 -23.28 -30.28 -16.60
N ALA A 296 -23.43 -30.58 -15.31
CA ALA A 296 -22.32 -30.57 -14.36
C ALA A 296 -21.21 -31.55 -14.79
N ILE A 297 -21.55 -32.82 -15.05
CA ILE A 297 -20.60 -33.84 -15.51
C ILE A 297 -19.93 -33.42 -16.81
N ARG A 298 -20.71 -32.94 -17.79
CA ARG A 298 -20.16 -32.50 -19.08
C ARG A 298 -19.15 -31.37 -18.89
N THR A 299 -19.47 -30.40 -18.05
CA THR A 299 -18.61 -29.23 -17.78
C THR A 299 -17.35 -29.65 -17.02
N TYR A 300 -17.44 -30.57 -16.05
CA TYR A 300 -16.27 -31.14 -15.38
C TYR A 300 -15.37 -31.93 -16.34
N LYS A 301 -15.94 -32.65 -17.31
CA LYS A 301 -15.14 -33.33 -18.35
C LYS A 301 -14.39 -32.33 -19.24
N LEU A 302 -15.01 -31.21 -19.59
CA LEU A 302 -14.35 -30.11 -20.33
C LEU A 302 -13.19 -29.49 -19.56
N LEU A 303 -13.32 -29.34 -18.24
CA LEU A 303 -12.23 -28.88 -17.39
C LEU A 303 -11.02 -29.82 -17.48
N ILE A 304 -11.24 -31.13 -17.39
CA ILE A 304 -10.18 -32.15 -17.47
C ILE A 304 -9.53 -32.15 -18.86
N SER A 305 -10.31 -32.00 -19.94
CA SER A 305 -9.75 -32.01 -21.30
C SER A 305 -8.97 -30.75 -21.63
N ASN A 306 -9.46 -29.58 -21.21
CA ASN A 306 -8.90 -28.30 -21.62
C ASN A 306 -7.80 -27.80 -20.67
N TYR A 307 -7.79 -28.29 -19.43
CA TYR A 307 -6.88 -27.82 -18.37
C TYR A 307 -6.32 -29.01 -17.59
N SER A 308 -5.65 -29.95 -18.26
CA SER A 308 -5.14 -31.21 -17.65
C SER A 308 -4.21 -31.00 -16.45
N ASP A 309 -3.48 -29.90 -16.41
CA ASP A 309 -2.55 -29.56 -15.32
C ASP A 309 -3.19 -28.70 -14.21
N SER A 310 -4.48 -28.37 -14.33
CA SER A 310 -5.19 -27.58 -13.32
C SER A 310 -5.33 -28.35 -12.01
N ILE A 311 -5.21 -27.64 -10.88
CA ILE A 311 -5.48 -28.15 -9.54
C ILE A 311 -6.90 -28.72 -9.40
N TRP A 312 -7.83 -28.29 -10.26
CA TRP A 312 -9.24 -28.68 -10.21
C TRP A 312 -9.52 -30.03 -10.87
N THR A 313 -8.58 -30.58 -11.65
CA THR A 313 -8.80 -31.83 -12.41
C THR A 313 -9.08 -33.03 -11.52
N GLY A 314 -8.29 -33.23 -10.46
CA GLY A 314 -8.51 -34.32 -9.50
C GLY A 314 -9.85 -34.19 -8.76
N ILE A 315 -10.25 -32.97 -8.43
CA ILE A 315 -11.55 -32.67 -7.82
C ILE A 315 -12.67 -32.99 -8.82
N ALA A 316 -12.51 -32.58 -10.08
CA ALA A 316 -13.48 -32.82 -11.14
C ALA A 316 -13.72 -34.32 -11.38
N PHE A 317 -12.67 -35.16 -11.42
CA PHE A 317 -12.82 -36.62 -11.51
C PHE A 317 -13.67 -37.19 -10.37
N SER A 318 -13.39 -36.76 -9.13
CA SER A 318 -14.11 -37.20 -7.94
C SER A 318 -15.58 -36.76 -7.98
N LYS A 319 -15.84 -35.52 -8.42
CA LYS A 319 -17.20 -34.99 -8.62
C LYS A 319 -17.96 -35.78 -9.67
N ILE A 320 -17.39 -36.03 -10.84
CA ILE A 320 -18.02 -36.81 -11.92
C ILE A 320 -18.47 -38.18 -11.40
N LYS A 321 -17.58 -38.94 -10.74
CA LYS A 321 -17.90 -40.29 -10.22
C LYS A 321 -19.07 -40.27 -9.23
N ASN A 322 -19.18 -39.23 -8.42
CA ASN A 322 -20.27 -39.09 -7.46
C ASN A 322 -21.59 -38.72 -8.16
N LEU A 323 -21.54 -37.79 -9.11
CA LEU A 323 -22.72 -37.37 -9.86
C LEU A 323 -23.28 -38.48 -10.77
N GLU A 324 -22.42 -39.30 -11.38
CA GLU A 324 -22.85 -40.46 -12.18
C GLU A 324 -23.65 -41.49 -11.38
N LYS A 325 -23.46 -41.56 -10.06
CA LYS A 325 -24.27 -42.40 -9.17
C LYS A 325 -25.66 -41.84 -8.89
N LEU A 326 -25.87 -40.52 -9.07
CA LEU A 326 -27.16 -39.86 -8.85
C LEU A 326 -28.07 -39.91 -10.09
N ILE A 327 -27.51 -40.24 -11.24
CA ILE A 327 -28.23 -40.37 -12.52
C ILE A 327 -28.71 -41.82 -12.75
N LYS A 328 -28.08 -42.79 -12.07
CA LYS A 328 -28.51 -44.19 -12.04
C LYS A 328 -29.61 -44.38 -11.01
#